data_AF-A0AAU2A9L9-F1
#
_entry.id   AF-A0AAU2A9L9-F1
#
_cell.length_a   1.000
_cell.length_b   1.000
_cell.length_c   1.000
_cell.angle_alpha   90.00
_cell.angle_beta   90.00
_cell.angle_gamma   90.00
#
_symmetry.space_group_name_H-M   'P 1'
#
loop_
_entity.id
_entity.type
_entity.pdbx_description
1 polymer ?
#
loop_
_entity_poly.entity_id
_entity_poly.type
_entity_poly.pdbx_seq_one_letter_code
_entity_poly.pdbx_strand_id
1 'polypeptide(L)'
;MELRIRNRYHLTVSTAILFFSPDTCAEYGRWGTRGWWNIPPGGEAYVLDTDNTWSYIYGEAADGTLWTDVNGPQIYVRQQAFRSCLLIGDTQSRLVGTVKVRSGVVNLNPPTRAVTALPAAVSGGLEVSASGPAGLAGRH
;
A
#
# COMPACT_ATOMS: atom_id res chain seq x y z
N MET A 1 15.84 -17.74 -6.93
CA MET A 1 16.09 -16.33 -6.58
C MET A 1 15.36 -16.07 -5.27
N GLU A 2 15.81 -15.12 -4.46
CA GLU A 2 15.10 -14.78 -3.22
C GLU A 2 14.49 -13.38 -3.33
N LEU A 3 13.37 -13.15 -2.65
CA LEU A 3 12.81 -11.83 -2.42
C LEU A 3 13.02 -11.45 -0.96
N ARG A 4 13.81 -10.40 -0.74
CA ARG A 4 14.04 -9.78 0.57
C ARG A 4 13.68 -8.32 0.50
N ILE A 5 13.04 -7.80 1.53
CA ILE A 5 12.68 -6.39 1.61
C ILE A 5 13.48 -5.77 2.75
N ARG A 6 14.22 -4.71 2.42
CA ARG A 6 15.00 -3.93 3.38
C ARG A 6 14.36 -2.57 3.59
N ASN A 7 14.07 -2.24 4.83
CA ASN A 7 13.53 -0.94 5.20
C ASN A 7 14.67 0.08 5.35
N ARG A 8 14.76 1.04 4.42
CA ARG A 8 15.68 2.19 4.49
C ARG A 8 14.97 3.47 4.95
N TYR A 9 13.70 3.37 5.30
CA TYR A 9 12.91 4.43 5.87
C TYR A 9 13.14 4.54 7.39
N HIS A 10 12.84 5.71 7.94
CA HIS A 10 13.09 6.02 9.35
C HIS A 10 11.97 5.52 10.29
N LEU A 11 10.86 5.02 9.74
CA LEU A 11 9.74 4.41 10.46
C LEU A 11 9.55 2.95 10.05
N THR A 12 8.84 2.19 10.89
CA THR A 12 8.40 0.82 10.54
C THR A 12 7.51 0.86 9.30
N VAL A 13 7.80 -0.04 8.36
CA VAL A 13 7.00 -0.21 7.13
C VAL A 13 6.34 -1.58 7.15
N SER A 14 5.03 -1.60 7.01
CA SER A 14 4.22 -2.79 6.79
C SER A 14 4.18 -3.07 5.31
N THR A 15 4.54 -4.29 4.90
CA THR A 15 4.61 -4.66 3.48
C THR A 15 3.74 -5.85 3.12
N ALA A 16 3.20 -5.79 1.90
CA ALA A 16 2.50 -6.89 1.24
C ALA A 16 3.08 -7.09 -0.16
N ILE A 17 2.92 -8.29 -0.71
CA ILE A 17 3.50 -8.67 -1.99
C ILE A 17 2.49 -9.34 -2.90
N LEU A 18 2.75 -9.24 -4.20
CA LEU A 18 2.16 -10.01 -5.28
C LEU A 18 3.28 -10.79 -5.97
N PHE A 19 3.17 -12.11 -5.96
CA PHE A 19 4.20 -13.01 -6.48
C PHE A 19 3.61 -14.07 -7.39
N PHE A 20 4.40 -14.54 -8.34
CA PHE A 20 3.97 -15.58 -9.25
C PHE A 20 3.92 -16.92 -8.53
N SER A 21 2.77 -17.57 -8.58
CA SER A 21 2.49 -18.85 -7.93
C SER A 21 1.57 -19.67 -8.83
N PRO A 22 2.12 -20.26 -9.90
CA PRO A 22 1.31 -20.95 -10.91
C PRO A 22 0.65 -22.21 -10.38
N ASP A 23 1.26 -22.88 -9.40
CA ASP A 23 0.75 -24.14 -8.88
C ASP A 23 -0.36 -23.91 -7.84
N THR A 24 -0.17 -22.97 -6.91
CA THR A 24 -1.14 -22.72 -5.82
C THR A 24 -2.29 -21.82 -6.25
N CYS A 25 -2.05 -20.88 -7.18
CA CYS A 25 -3.05 -19.91 -7.63
C CYS A 25 -3.41 -20.12 -9.12
N ALA A 26 -3.31 -21.36 -9.63
CA ALA A 26 -3.53 -21.71 -11.04
C ALA A 26 -4.83 -21.11 -11.62
N GLU A 27 -5.94 -21.26 -10.89
CA GLU A 27 -7.28 -20.84 -11.30
C GLU A 27 -7.53 -19.33 -11.10
N TYR A 28 -6.63 -18.66 -10.38
CA TYR A 28 -6.77 -17.25 -9.98
C TYR A 28 -5.73 -16.35 -10.66
N GLY A 29 -5.40 -16.68 -11.91
CA GLY A 29 -4.45 -15.92 -12.72
C GLY A 29 -2.98 -16.22 -12.41
N ARG A 30 -2.67 -17.25 -11.62
CA ARG A 30 -1.30 -17.70 -11.28
C ARG A 30 -0.51 -16.73 -10.41
N TRP A 31 -1.19 -15.83 -9.70
CA TRP A 31 -0.57 -14.87 -8.81
C TRP A 31 -1.10 -14.99 -7.39
N GLY A 32 -0.16 -15.11 -6.44
CA GLY A 32 -0.39 -15.15 -5.00
C GLY A 32 -0.19 -13.79 -4.35
N THR A 33 -0.93 -13.52 -3.28
CA THR A 33 -0.75 -12.34 -2.43
C THR A 33 -0.42 -12.75 -1.01
N ARG A 34 0.45 -12.00 -0.34
CA ARG A 34 0.83 -12.28 1.05
C ARG A 34 1.24 -10.99 1.77
N GLY A 35 1.00 -10.96 3.08
CA GLY A 35 1.36 -9.88 4.00
C GLY A 35 1.07 -10.31 5.43
N TRP A 36 1.30 -9.52 6.47
CA TRP A 36 2.15 -8.34 6.49
C TRP A 36 3.52 -8.72 7.01
N TRP A 37 4.57 -8.12 6.44
CA TRP A 37 5.85 -8.04 7.12
C TRP A 37 6.01 -6.63 7.67
N ASN A 38 6.08 -6.51 8.99
CA ASN A 38 6.35 -5.27 9.69
C ASN A 38 7.85 -5.15 9.88
N ILE A 39 8.49 -4.28 9.10
CA ILE A 39 9.95 -4.20 9.03
C ILE A 39 10.39 -2.94 9.78
N PRO A 40 11.11 -3.06 10.92
CA PRO A 40 11.56 -1.89 11.67
C PRO A 40 12.59 -1.07 10.86
N PRO A 41 12.85 0.18 11.23
CA PRO A 41 13.86 1.01 10.57
C PRO A 41 15.22 0.30 10.47
N GLY A 42 15.81 0.26 9.27
CA GLY A 42 17.07 -0.42 9.00
C GLY A 42 16.98 -1.95 8.94
N GLY A 43 15.83 -2.53 9.29
CA GLY A 43 15.57 -3.96 9.30
C GLY A 43 15.37 -4.55 7.91
N GLU A 44 15.31 -5.88 7.86
CA GLU A 44 15.12 -6.64 6.64
C GLU A 44 14.23 -7.85 6.91
N ALA A 45 13.38 -8.19 5.95
CA ALA A 45 12.52 -9.37 6.01
C ALA A 45 12.77 -10.26 4.79
N TYR A 46 12.99 -11.55 5.04
CA TYR A 46 12.87 -12.57 4.02
C TYR A 46 11.39 -12.80 3.72
N VAL A 47 11.03 -12.75 2.43
CA VAL A 47 9.64 -12.82 1.98
C VAL A 47 9.33 -14.21 1.43
N LEU A 48 10.09 -14.66 0.43
CA LEU A 48 9.99 -15.98 -0.20
C LEU A 48 11.14 -16.23 -1.19
N ASP A 49 11.29 -17.50 -1.57
CA ASP A 49 12.04 -17.90 -2.76
C ASP A 49 11.13 -17.96 -3.99
N THR A 50 11.63 -17.44 -5.11
CA THR A 50 10.93 -17.43 -6.39
C THR A 50 11.92 -17.64 -7.53
N ASP A 51 11.45 -18.23 -8.62
CA ASP A 51 12.13 -18.30 -9.90
C ASP A 51 11.75 -17.12 -10.81
N ASN A 52 10.71 -16.35 -10.47
CA ASN A 52 10.28 -15.20 -11.25
C ASN A 52 11.17 -13.98 -10.98
N THR A 53 11.60 -13.33 -12.06
CA THR A 53 12.43 -12.13 -12.03
C THR A 53 11.69 -10.91 -11.49
N TRP A 54 10.36 -10.87 -11.64
CA TRP A 54 9.54 -9.73 -11.26
C TRP A 54 8.55 -10.11 -10.17
N SER A 55 8.47 -9.28 -9.15
CA SER A 55 7.44 -9.30 -8.11
C SER A 55 6.83 -7.91 -8.01
N TYR A 56 5.70 -7.78 -7.32
CA TYR A 56 5.15 -6.47 -6.99
C TYR A 56 5.00 -6.34 -5.49
N ILE A 57 5.20 -5.14 -4.97
CA ILE A 57 5.13 -4.86 -3.54
C ILE A 57 4.20 -3.68 -3.26
N TYR A 58 3.61 -3.72 -2.09
CA TYR A 58 2.96 -2.60 -1.44
C TYR A 58 3.66 -2.36 -0.10
N GLY A 59 3.91 -1.11 0.24
CA GLY A 59 4.42 -0.72 1.55
C GLY A 59 3.64 0.45 2.11
N GLU A 60 3.38 0.43 3.41
CA GLU A 60 2.83 1.55 4.16
C GLU A 60 3.60 1.76 5.47
N ALA A 61 4.02 3.01 5.70
CA ALA A 61 4.61 3.42 6.97
C ALA A 61 3.52 3.96 7.91
N ALA A 62 3.83 4.00 9.20
CA ALA A 62 2.92 4.48 10.23
C ALA A 62 2.51 5.97 10.08
N ASP A 63 3.27 6.76 9.33
CA ASP A 63 2.97 8.16 9.01
C ASP A 63 2.12 8.33 7.73
N GLY A 64 1.70 7.22 7.11
CA GLY A 64 0.93 7.23 5.87
C GLY A 64 1.79 7.33 4.61
N THR A 65 3.12 7.29 4.70
CA THR A 65 3.99 7.18 3.52
C THR A 65 3.77 5.85 2.81
N LEU A 66 3.55 5.88 1.50
CA LEU A 66 3.23 4.70 0.69
C LEU A 66 4.30 4.38 -0.36
N TRP A 67 4.60 3.09 -0.51
CA TRP A 67 5.30 2.53 -1.67
C TRP A 67 4.27 1.81 -2.53
N THR A 68 3.69 2.56 -3.46
CA THR A 68 2.59 2.10 -4.31
C THR A 68 2.69 2.72 -5.69
N ASP A 69 2.05 2.08 -6.67
CA ASP A 69 1.79 2.64 -7.99
C ASP A 69 0.30 2.49 -8.29
N VAL A 70 -0.38 3.62 -8.50
CA VAL A 70 -1.83 3.66 -8.78
C VAL A 70 -2.18 2.99 -10.11
N ASN A 71 -1.24 2.96 -11.06
CA ASN A 71 -1.39 2.30 -12.35
C ASN A 71 -0.85 0.86 -12.33
N GLY A 72 -0.25 0.43 -11.22
CA GLY A 72 0.24 -0.92 -11.04
C GLY A 72 -0.88 -1.92 -10.76
N PRO A 73 -0.57 -3.24 -10.73
CA PRO A 73 -1.54 -4.25 -10.34
C PRO A 73 -2.08 -3.97 -8.94
N GLN A 74 -3.38 -4.20 -8.78
CA GLN A 74 -4.07 -3.99 -7.52
C GLN A 74 -4.23 -5.31 -6.77
N ILE A 75 -4.03 -5.28 -5.45
CA ILE A 75 -4.21 -6.45 -4.58
C ILE A 75 -5.14 -6.13 -3.42
N TYR A 76 -5.84 -7.14 -2.93
CA TYR A 76 -6.57 -7.08 -1.66
C TYR A 76 -5.61 -7.33 -0.49
N VAL A 77 -5.55 -6.37 0.43
CA VAL A 77 -4.82 -6.48 1.69
C VAL A 77 -5.80 -6.51 2.87
N ARG A 78 -5.52 -7.34 3.88
CA ARG A 78 -6.32 -7.45 5.11
C ARG A 78 -5.67 -6.65 6.24
N GLN A 79 -6.37 -6.38 7.35
CA GLN A 79 -5.76 -5.74 8.51
C GLN A 79 -4.72 -6.63 9.22
N GLN A 80 -4.91 -7.95 9.18
CA GLN A 80 -4.00 -8.93 9.78
C GLN A 80 -3.13 -9.59 8.72
N ALA A 81 -2.11 -10.34 9.15
CA ALA A 81 -1.31 -11.14 8.24
C ALA A 81 -2.19 -12.12 7.44
N PHE A 82 -1.89 -12.28 6.16
CA PHE A 82 -2.70 -12.98 5.20
C PHE A 82 -1.85 -13.68 4.14
N ARG A 83 -2.44 -14.73 3.56
CA ARG A 83 -1.95 -15.42 2.36
C ARG A 83 -3.18 -15.73 1.50
N SER A 84 -3.17 -15.33 0.24
CA SER A 84 -4.32 -15.46 -0.67
C SER A 84 -3.85 -15.51 -2.13
N CYS A 85 -4.79 -15.50 -3.07
CA CYS A 85 -4.52 -15.26 -4.50
C CYS A 85 -5.01 -13.87 -4.92
N LEU A 86 -4.49 -13.34 -6.05
CA LEU A 86 -4.68 -11.96 -6.55
C LEU A 86 -6.13 -11.44 -6.52
N LEU A 87 -7.11 -12.31 -6.76
CA LEU A 87 -8.52 -11.93 -6.90
C LEU A 87 -9.40 -12.34 -5.71
N ILE A 88 -8.80 -12.80 -4.61
CA ILE A 88 -9.52 -13.30 -3.44
C ILE A 88 -9.42 -12.29 -2.31
N GLY A 89 -10.47 -11.50 -2.15
CA GLY A 89 -10.70 -10.57 -1.03
C GLY A 89 -11.98 -10.89 -0.25
N ASP A 90 -12.19 -10.16 0.83
CA ASP A 90 -13.39 -10.21 1.68
C ASP A 90 -13.85 -8.78 2.05
N THR A 91 -14.91 -8.65 2.85
CA THR A 91 -15.47 -7.34 3.25
C THR A 91 -14.55 -6.52 4.16
N GLN A 92 -13.49 -7.12 4.71
CA GLN A 92 -12.47 -6.46 5.54
C GLN A 92 -11.21 -6.10 4.72
N SER A 93 -11.20 -6.41 3.43
CA SER A 93 -10.05 -6.21 2.56
C SER A 93 -10.07 -4.82 1.93
N ARG A 94 -8.90 -4.18 1.87
CA ARG A 94 -8.66 -2.93 1.13
C ARG A 94 -7.96 -3.22 -0.20
N LEU A 95 -8.39 -2.55 -1.26
CA LEU A 95 -7.73 -2.61 -2.56
C LEU A 95 -6.59 -1.59 -2.60
N VAL A 96 -5.37 -2.03 -2.92
CA VAL A 96 -4.17 -1.16 -2.98
C VAL A 96 -3.38 -1.42 -4.25
N GLY A 97 -2.75 -0.37 -4.80
CA GLY A 97 -1.85 -0.49 -5.93
C GLY A 97 -0.47 -1.01 -5.51
N THR A 98 0.21 -1.73 -6.39
CA THR A 98 1.54 -2.30 -6.13
C THR A 98 2.58 -1.77 -7.11
N VAL A 99 3.80 -1.56 -6.63
CA VAL A 99 4.93 -1.16 -7.47
C VAL A 99 5.68 -2.40 -7.95
N LYS A 100 6.02 -2.43 -9.24
CA LYS A 100 6.83 -3.51 -9.84
C LYS A 100 8.27 -3.42 -9.37
N VAL A 101 8.81 -4.52 -8.89
CA VAL A 101 10.20 -4.64 -8.42
C VAL A 101 10.87 -5.87 -9.00
N ARG A 102 12.19 -5.81 -9.15
CA ARG A 102 12.98 -6.98 -9.48
C ARG A 102 13.16 -7.83 -8.23
N SER A 103 12.91 -9.13 -8.33
CA SER A 103 13.18 -10.09 -7.27
C SER A 103 14.67 -10.04 -6.91
N GLY A 104 14.97 -10.12 -5.61
CA GLY A 104 16.26 -9.81 -5.00
C GLY A 104 16.08 -9.02 -3.70
N VAL A 105 17.07 -8.22 -3.33
CA VAL A 105 16.96 -7.27 -2.21
C VAL A 105 16.31 -5.97 -2.69
N VAL A 106 15.08 -5.73 -2.24
CA VAL A 106 14.32 -4.51 -2.54
C VAL A 106 14.50 -3.52 -1.39
N ASN A 107 14.97 -2.31 -1.70
CA ASN A 107 15.14 -1.25 -0.70
C ASN A 107 13.93 -0.32 -0.69
N LEU A 108 13.25 -0.23 0.45
CA LEU A 108 12.21 0.77 0.71
C LEU A 108 12.89 2.08 1.10
N ASN A 109 13.34 2.81 0.08
CA ASN A 109 13.95 4.13 0.26
C ASN A 109 12.87 5.18 0.54
N PRO A 110 13.20 6.29 1.22
CA PRO A 110 12.30 7.44 1.31
C PRO A 110 11.83 7.83 -0.10
N PRO A 111 10.51 7.92 -0.35
CA PRO A 111 10.03 8.32 -1.67
C PRO A 111 10.52 9.75 -1.96
N THR A 112 11.06 9.95 -3.16
CA THR A 112 11.67 11.23 -3.59
C THR A 112 10.67 12.39 -3.70
N ARG A 113 9.38 12.08 -3.58
CA ARG A 113 8.31 13.04 -3.30
C ARG A 113 7.46 12.43 -2.19
N ALA A 114 7.21 13.19 -1.12
CA ALA A 114 6.19 12.83 -0.14
C ALA A 114 4.84 12.75 -0.88
N VAL A 115 4.47 11.54 -1.32
CA VAL A 115 3.09 11.27 -1.72
C VAL A 115 2.35 11.14 -0.41
N THR A 116 1.93 12.28 0.15
CA THR A 116 0.95 12.30 1.22
C THR A 116 -0.20 11.44 0.73
N ALA A 117 -0.50 10.35 1.45
CA ALA A 117 -1.63 9.49 1.14
C ALA A 117 -2.83 10.39 0.81
N LEU A 118 -3.49 10.15 -0.33
CA LEU A 118 -4.78 10.78 -0.56
C LEU A 118 -5.63 10.52 0.69
N PRO A 119 -6.20 11.54 1.33
CA PRO A 119 -7.04 11.31 2.49
C PRO A 119 -8.14 10.33 2.08
N ALA A 120 -8.30 9.27 2.87
CA ALA A 120 -9.44 8.39 2.75
C ALA A 120 -10.69 9.27 2.66
N ALA A 121 -11.48 9.11 1.59
CA ALA A 121 -12.64 9.92 1.33
C ALA A 121 -13.50 10.05 2.59
N VAL A 122 -13.53 11.25 3.18
CA VAL A 122 -14.53 11.61 4.19
C VAL A 122 -15.86 11.55 3.48
N SER A 123 -16.59 10.46 3.69
CA SER A 123 -18.02 10.38 3.45
C SER A 123 -18.66 11.16 4.60
N GLY A 124 -18.79 12.47 4.43
CA GLY A 124 -19.29 13.36 5.48
C GLY A 124 -19.82 14.66 4.89
N GLY A 125 -21.14 14.71 4.75
CA GLY A 125 -22.02 15.87 4.90
C GLY A 125 -21.55 17.22 4.35
N LEU A 126 -22.24 17.66 3.29
CA LEU A 126 -22.33 19.04 2.85
C LEU A 126 -22.78 19.96 4.02
N GLU A 127 -21.89 20.79 4.57
CA GLU A 127 -22.28 21.98 5.33
C GLU A 127 -21.74 23.23 4.63
N VAL A 128 -22.64 23.92 3.92
CA VAL A 128 -22.39 25.26 3.38
C VAL A 128 -22.51 26.24 4.54
N SER A 129 -21.40 26.76 5.03
CA SER A 129 -21.37 27.89 5.96
C SER A 129 -20.75 29.10 5.24
N ALA A 130 -21.62 30.02 4.80
CA ALA A 130 -21.22 31.31 4.25
C ALA A 130 -21.11 32.32 5.40
N SER A 131 -19.91 32.87 5.61
CA SER A 131 -19.63 33.85 6.66
C SER A 131 -19.30 35.23 6.10
N GLY A 132 -20.25 36.17 6.26
CA GLY A 132 -20.07 37.59 6.64
C GLY A 132 -19.48 38.59 5.62
N PRO A 133 -19.58 39.93 5.87
CA PRO A 133 -19.84 40.56 7.17
C PRO A 133 -20.97 41.61 7.20
N ALA A 134 -21.40 41.92 8.42
CA ALA A 134 -22.26 43.04 8.79
C ALA A 134 -21.48 44.36 8.85
N GLY A 135 -22.12 45.47 8.45
CA GLY A 135 -21.65 46.84 8.68
C GLY A 135 -22.83 47.81 8.63
N LEU A 136 -23.20 48.36 9.80
CA LEU A 136 -24.29 49.33 10.02
C LEU A 136 -23.92 50.76 9.59
N ALA A 137 -24.91 51.50 9.06
CA ALA A 137 -25.24 52.92 9.29
C ALA A 137 -26.28 53.32 8.21
N GLY A 138 -27.34 54.10 8.40
CA GLY A 138 -27.82 55.04 9.41
C GLY A 138 -28.89 55.91 8.71
N ARG A 139 -29.89 56.34 9.47
CA ARG A 139 -31.07 57.17 9.10
C ARG A 139 -30.83 58.31 8.07
N HIS A 140 -31.76 58.51 7.14
CA HIS A 140 -32.77 59.58 7.13
C HIS A 140 -33.73 59.44 5.95
#